data_AF-A0A7S2S9V8-F1
#
_entry.id   AF-A0A7S2S9V8-F1
#
_cell.length_a   1.000
_cell.length_b   1.000
_cell.length_c   1.000
_cell.angle_alpha   90.00
_cell.angle_beta   90.00
_cell.angle_gamma   90.00
#
_symmetry.space_group_name_H-M   'P 1'
#
loop_
_entity.id
_entity.type
_entity.pdbx_description
1 polymer ?
#
loop_
_entity_poly.entity_id
_entity_poly.type
_entity_poly.pdbx_seq_one_letter_code
_entity_poly.pdbx_strand_id
1 'polypeptide(L)'
;QTTNNKQQTTNNKQQTRTAIRMKVCVVGNGYVGLPLAVLTKQSGHQVIGFDADPRKVEMLQSGVSPIDDVMDSELEGLTFTNQPELIQDCDVYIICVPTPVNENKTPNLRII
;
A
#
# COMPACT_ATOMS: atom_id res chain seq x y z
N GLN A 1 45.26 9.77 47.71
CA GLN A 1 43.94 10.40 47.62
C GLN A 1 43.60 10.47 46.14
N THR A 2 42.45 9.88 45.76
CA THR A 2 41.56 10.19 44.62
C THR A 2 42.20 10.75 43.32
N THR A 3 41.92 10.21 42.12
CA THR A 3 40.56 10.07 41.58
C THR A 3 40.51 9.11 40.38
N ASN A 4 39.43 8.31 40.36
CA ASN A 4 38.95 7.48 39.25
C ASN A 4 38.55 8.34 38.04
N ASN A 5 39.08 8.03 36.85
CA ASN A 5 38.40 8.38 35.59
C ASN A 5 37.66 7.15 35.07
N LYS A 6 36.37 7.07 35.42
CA LYS A 6 35.41 6.16 34.79
C LYS A 6 35.31 6.55 33.31
N GLN A 7 35.75 5.63 32.44
CA GLN A 7 35.39 5.64 31.03
C GLN A 7 33.86 5.55 30.94
N GLN A 8 33.24 6.67 30.55
CA GLN A 8 31.84 6.68 30.14
C GLN A 8 31.77 6.01 28.76
N THR A 9 31.42 4.73 28.75
CA THR A 9 30.98 4.03 27.54
C THR A 9 29.55 4.49 27.22
N THR A 10 29.41 5.29 26.17
CA THR A 10 28.12 5.67 25.60
C THR A 10 27.55 4.46 24.84
N ASN A 11 26.76 3.65 25.55
CA ASN A 11 25.98 2.55 24.96
C ASN A 11 24.80 3.10 24.15
N ASN A 12 25.04 3.54 22.91
CA ASN A 12 23.96 3.77 21.94
C ASN A 12 23.48 2.43 21.37
N LYS A 13 22.60 1.74 22.10
CA LYS A 13 21.82 0.62 21.54
C LYS A 13 20.81 1.18 20.54
N GLN A 14 21.22 1.32 19.28
CA GLN A 14 20.28 1.47 18.17
C GLN A 14 19.49 0.15 18.09
N GLN A 15 18.27 0.13 18.62
CA GLN A 15 17.34 -0.98 18.42
C GLN A 15 17.04 -1.08 16.93
N THR A 16 17.63 -2.06 16.25
CA THR A 16 17.25 -2.44 14.89
C THR A 16 15.80 -2.94 14.93
N ARG A 17 14.85 -2.13 14.45
CA ARG A 17 13.49 -2.62 14.16
C ARG A 17 13.62 -3.61 13.01
N THR A 18 13.38 -4.90 13.28
CA THR A 18 13.22 -5.89 12.21
C THR A 18 12.06 -5.45 11.32
N ALA A 19 12.29 -5.28 10.03
CA ALA A 19 11.24 -4.97 9.08
C ALA A 19 10.29 -6.17 8.96
N ILE A 20 9.02 -5.99 9.33
CA ILE A 20 7.98 -7.02 9.20
C ILE A 20 7.34 -6.87 7.82
N ARG A 21 7.33 -7.95 7.04
CA ARG A 21 6.59 -8.00 5.78
C ARG A 21 5.09 -8.13 6.07
N MET A 22 4.30 -7.15 5.64
CA MET A 22 2.85 -7.13 5.79
C MET A 22 2.17 -7.49 4.47
N LYS A 23 0.91 -7.96 4.56
CA LYS A 23 -0.02 -8.12 3.45
C LYS A 23 -0.94 -6.91 3.39
N VAL A 24 -0.76 -6.09 2.35
CA VAL A 24 -1.45 -4.82 2.16
C VAL A 24 -2.48 -4.95 1.05
N CYS A 25 -3.71 -4.55 1.33
CA CYS A 25 -4.75 -4.37 0.31
C CYS A 25 -4.82 -2.90 -0.09
N VAL A 26 -4.73 -2.61 -1.39
CA VAL A 26 -4.99 -1.26 -1.91
C VAL A 26 -6.34 -1.27 -2.62
N VAL A 27 -7.31 -0.52 -2.08
CA VAL A 27 -8.70 -0.45 -2.55
C VAL A 27 -8.84 0.74 -3.49
N GLY A 28 -9.14 0.48 -4.76
CA GLY A 28 -9.21 1.45 -5.85
C GLY A 28 -7.87 1.58 -6.57
N ASN A 29 -7.74 0.95 -7.74
CA ASN A 29 -6.50 0.89 -8.53
C ASN A 29 -6.53 1.89 -9.70
N GLY A 30 -6.90 3.12 -9.38
CA GLY A 30 -6.82 4.25 -10.31
C GLY A 30 -5.52 5.04 -10.14
N TYR A 31 -5.58 6.31 -10.53
CA TYR A 31 -4.45 7.25 -10.51
C TYR A 31 -3.66 7.31 -9.20
N VAL A 32 -4.32 7.19 -8.04
CA VAL A 32 -3.65 7.22 -6.74
C VAL A 32 -3.27 5.83 -6.25
N GLY A 33 -4.19 4.88 -6.29
CA GLY A 33 -3.98 3.57 -5.67
C GLY A 33 -3.02 2.67 -6.45
N LEU A 34 -2.99 2.74 -7.78
CA LEU A 34 -2.09 1.87 -8.54
C LEU A 34 -0.60 2.22 -8.33
N PRO A 35 -0.15 3.50 -8.41
CA PRO A 35 1.21 3.86 -8.04
C PRO A 35 1.53 3.51 -6.59
N LEU A 36 0.57 3.68 -5.68
CA LEU A 36 0.76 3.31 -4.28
C LEU A 36 0.95 1.79 -4.09
N ALA A 37 0.22 0.97 -4.82
CA ALA A 37 0.39 -0.49 -4.82
C ALA A 37 1.80 -0.88 -5.29
N VAL A 38 2.29 -0.26 -6.36
CA VAL A 38 3.66 -0.45 -6.87
C VAL A 38 4.71 -0.07 -5.82
N LEU A 39 4.61 1.13 -5.24
CA LEU A 39 5.53 1.61 -4.21
C LEU A 39 5.49 0.74 -2.94
N THR A 40 4.32 0.26 -2.55
CA THR A 40 4.14 -0.63 -1.39
C THR A 40 4.81 -1.98 -1.62
N LYS A 41 4.70 -2.54 -2.83
CA LYS A 41 5.43 -3.74 -3.24
C LYS A 41 6.94 -3.51 -3.23
N GLN A 42 7.41 -2.40 -3.81
CA GLN A 42 8.84 -2.03 -3.83
C GLN A 42 9.41 -1.84 -2.42
N SER A 43 8.58 -1.46 -1.45
CA SER A 43 8.94 -1.37 -0.03
C SER A 43 9.06 -2.75 0.67
N GLY A 44 8.84 -3.85 -0.06
CA GLY A 44 9.02 -5.23 0.42
C GLY A 44 7.76 -5.91 0.94
N HIS A 45 6.58 -5.28 0.80
CA HIS A 45 5.32 -5.84 1.27
C HIS A 45 4.63 -6.72 0.21
N GLN A 46 3.75 -7.60 0.65
CA GLN A 46 2.84 -8.31 -0.24
C GLN A 46 1.65 -7.40 -0.53
N VAL A 47 1.29 -7.24 -1.80
CA VAL A 47 0.22 -6.30 -2.19
C VAL A 47 -0.86 -7.01 -3.00
N ILE A 48 -2.11 -6.77 -2.62
CA ILE A 48 -3.29 -7.11 -3.39
C ILE A 48 -4.04 -5.83 -3.75
N GLY A 49 -4.16 -5.51 -5.04
CA GLY A 49 -5.03 -4.45 -5.52
C GLY A 49 -6.48 -4.94 -5.61
N PHE A 50 -7.38 -4.31 -4.88
CA PHE A 50 -8.82 -4.53 -4.99
C PHE A 50 -9.48 -3.40 -5.78
N ASP A 51 -10.29 -3.71 -6.78
CA ASP A 51 -11.12 -2.70 -7.47
C ASP A 51 -12.52 -3.25 -7.71
N ALA A 52 -13.54 -2.40 -7.58
CA ALA A 52 -14.92 -2.79 -7.81
C ALA A 52 -15.25 -2.94 -9.31
N ASP A 53 -14.47 -2.33 -10.22
CA ASP A 53 -14.66 -2.51 -11.66
C ASP A 53 -13.98 -3.80 -12.17
N PRO A 54 -14.74 -4.87 -12.51
CA PRO A 54 -14.16 -6.12 -12.98
C PRO A 54 -13.31 -5.96 -14.25
N ARG A 55 -13.66 -5.01 -15.13
CA ARG A 55 -12.94 -4.78 -16.38
C ARG A 55 -11.55 -4.24 -16.12
N LYS A 56 -11.43 -3.36 -15.12
CA LYS A 56 -10.13 -2.81 -14.70
C LYS A 56 -9.26 -3.90 -14.08
N VAL A 57 -9.86 -4.76 -13.26
CA VAL A 57 -9.17 -5.91 -12.68
C VAL A 57 -8.66 -6.85 -13.77
N GLU A 58 -9.47 -7.16 -14.78
CA GLU A 58 -9.07 -7.99 -15.92
C GLU A 58 -7.89 -7.39 -16.69
N MET A 59 -7.94 -6.08 -17.01
CA MET A 59 -6.81 -5.37 -17.63
C MET A 59 -5.53 -5.49 -16.80
N LEU A 60 -5.60 -5.20 -15.50
CA LEU A 60 -4.46 -5.28 -14.59
C LEU A 60 -3.92 -6.72 -14.47
N GLN A 61 -4.79 -7.73 -14.43
CA GLN A 61 -4.39 -9.15 -14.42
C GLN A 61 -3.73 -9.57 -15.73
N SER A 62 -4.10 -8.97 -16.86
CA SER A 62 -3.42 -9.16 -18.15
C SER A 62 -2.08 -8.39 -18.26
N GLY A 63 -1.67 -7.69 -17.21
CA GLY A 63 -0.42 -6.92 -17.19
C GLY A 63 -0.52 -5.58 -17.91
N VAL A 64 -1.73 -5.06 -18.14
CA VAL A 64 -1.96 -3.75 -18.79
C VAL A 64 -2.36 -2.71 -17.75
N SER A 65 -1.59 -1.63 -17.67
CA SER A 65 -1.89 -0.50 -16.80
C SER A 65 -3.05 0.33 -17.35
N PRO A 66 -4.06 0.68 -16.53
CA PRO A 66 -5.16 1.56 -16.92
C PRO A 66 -4.82 3.06 -16.83
N ILE A 67 -3.59 3.43 -16.44
CA ILE A 67 -3.13 4.81 -16.28
C ILE A 67 -1.73 5.00 -16.88
N ASP A 68 -1.40 6.22 -17.25
CA ASP A 68 -0.13 6.54 -17.93
C ASP A 68 1.09 6.58 -16.98
N ASP A 69 0.88 6.81 -15.68
CA ASP A 69 1.96 6.98 -14.70
C ASP A 69 2.57 5.67 -14.17
N VAL A 70 2.00 4.53 -14.54
CA VAL A 70 2.50 3.21 -14.15
C VAL A 70 2.71 2.39 -15.41
N MET A 71 3.94 1.93 -15.61
CA MET A 71 4.28 1.08 -16.75
C MET A 71 3.78 -0.34 -16.51
N ASP A 72 3.40 -1.04 -17.58
CA ASP A 72 2.94 -2.44 -17.55
C ASP A 72 3.91 -3.37 -16.80
N SER A 73 5.22 -3.15 -16.95
CA SER A 73 6.27 -3.93 -16.26
C SER A 73 6.26 -3.74 -14.74
N GLU A 74 5.73 -2.64 -14.23
CA GLU A 74 5.66 -2.38 -12.79
C GLU A 74 4.53 -3.18 -12.11
N LEU A 75 3.61 -3.74 -12.90
CA LEU A 75 2.52 -4.60 -12.40
C LEU A 75 3.01 -5.99 -11.99
N GLU A 76 4.20 -6.41 -12.45
CA GLU A 76 4.75 -7.73 -12.13
C GLU A 76 4.85 -7.95 -10.61
N GLY A 77 4.32 -9.08 -10.13
CA GLY A 77 4.31 -9.43 -8.72
C GLY A 77 3.21 -8.77 -7.88
N LEU A 78 2.33 -7.96 -8.49
CA LEU A 78 1.07 -7.54 -7.87
C LEU A 78 -0.03 -8.58 -8.16
N THR A 79 -0.96 -8.74 -7.23
CA THR A 79 -2.20 -9.51 -7.45
C THR A 79 -3.38 -8.55 -7.49
N PHE A 80 -4.32 -8.75 -8.40
CA PHE A 80 -5.52 -7.93 -8.51
C PHE A 80 -6.79 -8.77 -8.39
N THR A 81 -7.83 -8.22 -7.76
CA THR A 81 -9.11 -8.91 -7.57
C THR A 81 -10.27 -7.92 -7.43
N ASN A 82 -11.48 -8.36 -7.76
CA ASN A 82 -12.74 -7.70 -7.39
C ASN A 82 -13.56 -8.51 -6.38
N GLN A 83 -13.00 -9.61 -5.85
CA GLN A 83 -13.65 -10.53 -4.92
C GLN A 83 -13.24 -10.18 -3.48
N PRO A 84 -14.18 -9.71 -2.62
CA PRO A 84 -13.88 -9.33 -1.23
C PRO A 84 -13.30 -10.48 -0.39
N GLU A 85 -13.63 -11.72 -0.71
CA GLU A 85 -13.18 -12.92 0.00
C GLU A 85 -11.66 -13.08 -0.07
N LEU A 86 -11.04 -12.62 -1.16
CA LEU A 86 -9.60 -12.76 -1.39
C LEU A 86 -8.75 -11.74 -0.64
N ILE A 87 -9.38 -10.74 -0.02
CA ILE A 87 -8.69 -9.68 0.74
C ILE A 87 -8.94 -9.76 2.24
N GLN A 88 -9.65 -10.76 2.77
CA GLN A 88 -10.02 -10.83 4.19
C GLN A 88 -8.83 -10.97 5.15
N ASP A 89 -7.74 -11.60 4.72
CA ASP A 89 -6.57 -11.85 5.55
C ASP A 89 -5.45 -10.79 5.39
N CYS A 90 -5.79 -9.55 5.01
CA CYS A 90 -4.79 -8.48 4.88
C CYS A 90 -4.57 -7.77 6.22
N ASP A 91 -3.31 -7.42 6.51
CA ASP A 91 -2.95 -6.71 7.74
C ASP A 91 -3.31 -5.21 7.68
N VAL A 92 -3.28 -4.63 6.47
CA VAL A 92 -3.52 -3.21 6.21
C VAL A 92 -4.39 -3.05 4.98
N TYR A 93 -5.36 -2.13 5.06
CA TYR A 93 -6.17 -1.71 3.92
C TYR A 93 -5.94 -0.21 3.68
N ILE A 94 -5.54 0.13 2.47
CA ILE A 94 -5.37 1.52 2.03
C ILE A 94 -6.48 1.85 1.04
N ILE A 95 -7.34 2.80 1.39
CA ILE A 95 -8.52 3.15 0.59
C ILE A 95 -8.21 4.38 -0.28
N CYS A 96 -8.20 4.16 -1.60
CA CYS A 96 -7.89 5.14 -2.64
C CYS A 96 -9.05 5.31 -3.64
N VAL A 97 -10.29 5.24 -3.14
CA VAL A 97 -11.49 5.47 -3.95
C VAL A 97 -11.80 6.97 -4.09
N PRO A 98 -12.42 7.42 -5.19
CA PRO A 98 -12.86 8.80 -5.32
C PRO A 98 -13.79 9.20 -4.18
N THR A 99 -13.58 10.39 -3.62
CA THR A 99 -14.50 11.02 -2.67
C THR A 99 -15.24 12.15 -3.36
N PRO A 100 -16.33 11.86 -4.10
CA PRO A 100 -17.11 12.91 -4.74
C PRO A 100 -17.65 13.89 -3.69
N VAL A 101 -17.94 15.12 -4.11
CA VAL A 101 -18.50 16.15 -3.22
C VAL A 101 -20.01 16.26 -3.44
N ASN A 102 -20.76 16.45 -2.35
CA ASN A 102 -22.18 16.80 -2.39
C ASN A 102 -22.36 18.27 -2.81
N GLU A 103 -23.60 18.68 -3.12
CA GLU A 103 -23.93 20.08 -3.46
C GLU A 103 -23.53 21.07 -2.36
N ASN A 104 -23.60 20.66 -1.09
CA ASN A 104 -23.17 21.45 0.07
C ASN A 104 -21.64 21.43 0.31
N LYS A 105 -20.85 20.95 -0.66
CA LYS A 105 -19.38 20.84 -0.62
C LYS A 105 -18.82 19.90 0.46
N THR A 106 -19.65 19.08 1.10
CA THR A 106 -19.15 18.03 1.99
C THR A 106 -18.73 16.81 1.19
N PRO A 107 -17.73 16.02 1.64
CA PRO A 107 -17.44 14.73 1.06
C PRO A 107 -18.66 13.80 1.09
N ASN A 108 -18.89 13.08 0.00
CA ASN A 108 -19.84 11.98 -0.08
C ASN A 108 -19.10 10.66 0.19
N LEU A 109 -19.35 10.08 1.35
CA LEU A 109 -18.63 8.89 1.85
C LEU A 109 -19.32 7.56 1.50
N ARG A 110 -20.37 7.54 0.67
CA ARG A 110 -21.11 6.30 0.34
C ARG A 110 -20.27 5.19 -0.31
N ILE A 111 -19.10 5.52 -0.82
CA ILE A 111 -18.19 4.61 -1.53
C ILE A 111 -17.20 3.94 -0.57
N ILE A 112 -17.05 4.48 0.65
CA ILE A 112 -16.18 3.97 1.72
C ILE A 112 -17.01 3.13 2.69
#